data_AF-A0A2P4P2V8-F1
#
_entry.id   AF-A0A2P4P2V8-F1
#
_cell.length_a   1.000
_cell.length_b   1.000
_cell.length_c   1.000
_cell.angle_alpha   90.00
_cell.angle_beta   90.00
_cell.angle_gamma   90.00
#
_symmetry.space_group_name_H-M   'P 1'
#
loop_
_entity.id
_entity.type
_entity.pdbx_description
1 polymer ?
#
loop_
_entity_poly.entity_id
_entity_poly.type
_entity_poly.pdbx_seq_one_letter_code
_entity_poly.pdbx_strand_id
1 'polypeptide(L)'
;MGDPQTYFEEHATWSLISFLQYRRQYAKDFTRDKLKEHRKYTKELDKIISNNESKEKCDQAQKCLNDFDDEKSSPDVEAFWISDTIYLTKLNYAKSALDKTVEEAKEIRTIVSDETISILRDGNTVPHVKTPESKRAPDSDSESNEKPGKRTKTEDDEYHDDDESERAPDSDSESNEKVSIN
;
A
#
# COMPACT_ATOMS: atom_id res chain seq x y z
N MET A 1 17.06 11.37 7.59
CA MET A 1 17.59 11.20 6.22
C MET A 1 16.57 11.75 5.26
N GLY A 2 16.96 12.70 4.39
CA GLY A 2 16.06 13.45 3.52
C GLY A 2 15.90 14.94 3.87
N ASP A 3 16.54 15.42 4.94
CA ASP A 3 16.53 16.84 5.26
C ASP A 3 17.38 17.63 4.24
N PRO A 4 16.96 18.84 3.81
CA PRO A 4 17.74 19.65 2.88
C PRO A 4 19.16 19.95 3.37
N GLN A 5 19.35 20.20 4.66
CA GLN A 5 20.65 20.54 5.23
C GLN A 5 21.61 19.35 5.16
N THR A 6 21.13 18.15 5.51
CA THR A 6 21.91 16.92 5.43
C THR A 6 22.47 16.66 4.04
N TYR A 7 21.72 17.01 2.98
CA TYR A 7 22.21 16.87 1.62
C TYR A 7 23.50 17.68 1.37
N PHE A 8 23.55 18.93 1.85
CA PHE A 8 24.71 19.79 1.67
C PHE A 8 25.90 19.39 2.56
N GLU A 9 25.68 18.61 3.61
CA GLU A 9 26.74 18.05 4.45
C GLU A 9 27.35 16.77 3.85
N GLU A 10 26.53 15.94 3.21
CA GLU A 10 26.93 14.59 2.76
C GLU A 10 27.32 14.51 1.28
N HIS A 11 26.84 15.43 0.43
CA HIS A 11 27.04 15.35 -1.02
C HIS A 11 28.03 16.40 -1.53
N ALA A 12 28.85 16.02 -2.52
CA ALA A 12 29.90 16.88 -3.07
C ALA A 12 29.43 17.80 -4.22
N THR A 13 28.40 17.42 -4.98
CA THR A 13 28.07 18.10 -6.25
C THR A 13 27.13 19.29 -6.10
N TRP A 14 26.35 19.36 -5.02
CA TRP A 14 25.36 20.41 -4.70
C TRP A 14 24.44 20.85 -5.86
N SER A 15 24.34 20.07 -6.93
CA SER A 15 23.52 20.42 -8.09
C SER A 15 22.04 20.25 -7.78
N LEU A 16 21.22 21.08 -8.42
CA LEU A 16 19.78 21.06 -8.24
C LEU A 16 19.18 19.69 -8.57
N ILE A 17 19.65 19.04 -9.65
CA ILE A 17 19.15 17.71 -10.04
C ILE A 17 19.44 16.66 -8.96
N SER A 18 20.65 16.65 -8.40
CA SER A 18 21.03 15.67 -7.38
C SER A 18 20.32 15.94 -6.06
N PHE A 19 20.11 17.22 -5.70
CA PHE A 19 19.26 17.62 -4.58
C PHE A 19 17.81 17.11 -4.74
N LEU A 20 17.21 17.30 -5.91
CA LEU A 20 15.83 16.86 -6.18
C LEU A 20 15.70 15.33 -6.11
N GLN A 21 16.69 14.60 -6.64
CA GLN A 21 16.73 13.13 -6.55
C GLN A 21 16.86 12.67 -5.10
N TYR A 22 17.78 13.26 -4.33
CA TYR A 22 17.95 12.97 -2.90
C TYR A 22 16.65 13.19 -2.13
N ARG A 23 16.02 14.36 -2.30
CA ARG A 23 14.78 14.65 -1.58
C ARG A 23 13.64 13.75 -2.00
N ARG A 24 13.49 13.42 -3.27
CA ARG A 24 12.47 12.46 -3.72
C ARG A 24 12.65 11.08 -3.09
N GLN A 25 13.89 10.66 -2.89
CA GLN A 25 14.20 9.32 -2.37
C GLN A 25 14.05 9.23 -0.85
N TYR A 26 14.46 10.27 -0.11
CA TYR A 26 14.61 10.19 1.34
C TYR A 26 13.66 11.09 2.12
N ALA A 27 13.17 12.19 1.54
CA ALA A 27 12.39 13.17 2.28
C ALA A 27 10.91 12.78 2.38
N LYS A 28 10.40 12.70 3.62
CA LYS A 28 8.98 12.43 3.88
C LYS A 28 8.07 13.58 3.43
N ASP A 29 8.59 14.81 3.45
CA ASP A 29 7.89 16.04 3.08
C ASP A 29 8.20 16.49 1.64
N PHE A 30 8.73 15.61 0.80
CA PHE A 30 8.95 15.93 -0.62
C PHE A 30 7.63 16.32 -1.29
N THR A 31 7.62 17.49 -1.92
CA THR A 31 6.46 17.97 -2.66
C THR A 31 6.69 17.80 -4.16
N ARG A 32 5.65 17.37 -4.88
CA ARG A 32 5.64 17.35 -6.37
C ARG A 32 5.39 18.73 -6.97
N ASP A 33 5.76 19.77 -6.24
CA ASP A 33 5.60 21.17 -6.61
C ASP A 33 7.00 21.71 -6.95
N LYS A 34 7.23 21.89 -8.25
CA LYS A 34 8.52 22.33 -8.79
C LYS A 34 9.04 23.58 -8.08
N LEU A 35 8.19 24.60 -7.93
CA LEU A 35 8.59 25.88 -7.36
C LEU A 35 8.92 25.75 -5.87
N LYS A 36 8.21 24.89 -5.13
CA LYS A 36 8.49 24.68 -3.71
C LYS A 36 9.82 23.99 -3.48
N GLU A 37 10.13 22.91 -4.20
CA GLU A 37 11.41 22.22 -4.02
C GLU A 37 12.59 23.07 -4.50
N HIS A 38 12.42 23.85 -5.58
CA HIS A 38 13.41 24.83 -6.03
C HIS A 38 13.65 25.93 -4.98
N ARG A 39 12.59 26.39 -4.31
CA ARG A 39 12.71 27.36 -3.21
C ARG A 39 13.40 26.75 -1.99
N LYS A 40 13.16 25.48 -1.67
CA LYS A 40 13.87 24.80 -0.57
C LYS A 40 15.37 24.74 -0.84
N TYR A 41 15.76 24.38 -2.07
CA TYR A 41 17.15 24.36 -2.49
C TYR A 41 17.85 25.71 -2.30
N THR A 42 17.29 26.77 -2.90
CA THR A 42 17.88 28.12 -2.84
C THR A 42 17.92 28.66 -1.40
N LYS A 43 16.86 28.45 -0.62
CA LYS A 43 16.79 28.91 0.77
C LYS A 43 17.86 28.28 1.67
N GLU A 44 18.18 27.00 1.48
CA GLU A 44 19.25 26.37 2.28
C GLU A 44 20.63 26.86 1.86
N LEU A 45 20.87 27.09 0.56
CA LEU A 45 22.12 27.72 0.10
C LEU A 45 22.29 29.12 0.70
N ASP A 46 21.23 29.94 0.69
CA ASP A 46 21.23 31.27 1.32
C ASP A 46 21.51 31.19 2.82
N LYS A 47 21.00 30.15 3.49
CA LYS A 47 21.22 29.92 4.93
C LYS A 47 22.67 29.55 5.22
N ILE A 48 23.31 28.71 4.39
CA ILE A 48 24.73 28.37 4.51
C ILE A 48 25.59 29.64 4.41
N ILE A 49 25.28 30.51 3.45
CA ILE A 49 25.98 31.80 3.27
C ILE A 49 25.74 32.72 4.47
N SER A 50 24.48 32.85 4.90
CA SER A 50 24.09 33.75 6.00
C SER A 50 24.67 33.34 7.35
N ASN A 51 24.80 32.03 7.58
CA ASN A 51 25.35 31.49 8.81
C ASN A 51 26.88 31.62 8.88
N ASN A 52 27.55 32.06 7.81
CA ASN A 52 29.01 32.15 7.73
C ASN A 52 29.64 30.83 8.21
N GLU A 53 29.31 29.73 7.53
CA GLU A 53 29.96 28.44 7.77
C GLU A 53 31.46 28.51 7.38
N SER A 54 32.01 27.49 6.71
CA SER A 54 33.35 27.62 6.14
C SER A 54 33.32 28.50 4.89
N LYS A 55 34.43 29.20 4.63
CA LYS A 55 34.59 29.98 3.41
C LYS A 55 34.35 29.13 2.15
N GLU A 56 34.89 27.91 2.14
CA GLU A 56 34.72 26.96 1.03
C GLU A 56 33.24 26.62 0.77
N LYS A 57 32.46 26.35 1.83
CA LYS A 57 31.03 26.09 1.70
C LYS A 57 30.25 27.32 1.24
N CYS A 58 30.60 28.51 1.72
CA CYS A 58 29.97 29.75 1.28
C CYS A 58 30.26 30.00 -0.21
N ASP A 59 31.50 29.81 -0.65
CA ASP A 59 31.91 29.96 -2.05
C ASP A 59 31.18 28.94 -2.94
N GLN A 60 31.05 27.69 -2.48
CA GLN A 60 30.31 26.65 -3.19
C GLN A 60 28.81 26.96 -3.25
N ALA A 61 28.19 27.41 -2.14
CA ALA A 61 26.79 27.82 -2.11
C ALA A 61 26.52 28.96 -3.08
N GLN A 62 27.39 29.97 -3.09
CA GLN A 62 27.27 31.12 -3.98
C GLN A 62 27.41 30.70 -5.45
N LYS A 63 28.33 29.78 -5.75
CA LYS A 63 28.47 29.20 -7.10
C LYS A 63 27.16 28.51 -7.52
N CYS A 64 26.62 27.65 -6.68
CA CYS A 64 25.35 26.95 -6.95
C CYS A 64 24.17 27.91 -7.15
N LEU A 65 24.10 29.00 -6.39
CA LEU A 65 23.08 30.04 -6.59
C LEU A 65 23.25 30.79 -7.91
N ASN A 66 24.49 31.07 -8.32
CA ASN A 66 24.75 31.71 -9.61
C ASN A 66 24.39 30.79 -10.78
N ASP A 67 24.67 29.49 -10.65
CA ASP A 67 24.39 28.48 -11.67
C ASP A 67 22.89 28.06 -11.68
N PHE A 68 22.11 28.46 -10.67
CA PHE A 68 20.73 28.00 -10.48
C PHE A 68 19.80 28.29 -11.65
N ASP A 69 19.90 29.48 -12.26
CA ASP A 69 19.01 29.87 -13.34
C ASP A 69 19.22 29.03 -14.61
N ASP A 70 20.45 28.58 -14.84
CA ASP A 70 20.81 27.66 -15.91
C ASP A 70 20.39 26.23 -15.55
N GLU A 71 20.70 25.77 -14.33
CA GLU A 71 20.37 24.42 -13.86
C GLU A 71 18.86 24.16 -13.81
N LYS A 72 18.04 25.13 -13.34
CA LYS A 72 16.58 24.96 -13.21
C LYS A 72 15.88 24.78 -14.57
N SER A 73 16.55 25.22 -15.64
CA SER A 73 16.11 25.16 -17.03
C SER A 73 16.83 24.06 -17.82
N SER A 74 17.69 23.28 -17.16
CA SER A 74 18.44 22.21 -17.79
C SER A 74 17.54 21.04 -18.22
N PRO A 75 17.92 20.31 -19.28
CA PRO A 75 17.18 19.12 -19.73
C PRO A 75 17.04 18.06 -18.65
N ASP A 76 18.02 17.91 -17.75
CA ASP A 76 17.98 16.90 -16.69
C ASP A 76 16.94 17.24 -15.62
N VAL A 77 16.85 18.51 -15.22
CA VAL A 77 15.83 18.98 -14.28
C VAL A 77 14.45 18.94 -14.93
N GLU A 78 14.34 19.28 -16.21
CA GLU A 78 13.08 19.16 -16.94
C GLU A 78 12.62 17.70 -17.05
N ALA A 79 13.51 16.78 -17.43
CA ALA A 79 13.23 15.36 -17.53
C ALA A 79 12.81 14.76 -16.18
N PHE A 80 13.40 15.21 -15.08
CA PHE A 80 12.98 14.80 -13.73
C PHE A 80 11.50 15.09 -13.47
N TRP A 81 11.02 16.30 -13.77
CA TRP A 81 9.63 16.69 -13.55
C TRP A 81 8.66 16.06 -14.56
N ILE A 82 9.09 15.88 -15.81
CA ILE A 82 8.31 15.14 -16.82
C ILE A 82 8.10 13.70 -16.36
N SER A 83 9.15 13.04 -15.88
CA SER A 83 9.08 11.66 -15.39
C SER A 83 8.08 11.52 -14.23
N ASP A 84 8.09 12.45 -13.28
CA ASP A 84 7.13 12.47 -12.17
C ASP A 84 5.68 12.67 -12.65
N THR A 85 5.47 13.55 -13.65
CA THR A 85 4.15 13.77 -14.27
C THR A 85 3.64 12.52 -14.98
N ILE A 86 4.51 11.82 -15.71
CA ILE A 86 4.17 10.56 -16.39
C ILE A 86 3.81 9.50 -15.35
N TYR A 87 4.57 9.39 -14.27
CA TYR A 87 4.30 8.45 -13.18
C TYR A 87 2.92 8.70 -12.55
N LEU A 88 2.60 9.96 -12.23
CA LEU A 88 1.29 10.32 -11.69
C LEU A 88 0.14 9.98 -12.65
N THR A 89 0.33 10.24 -13.94
CA THR A 89 -0.69 9.93 -14.96
C THR A 89 -0.96 8.43 -15.02
N LYS A 90 0.09 7.61 -15.01
CA LYS A 90 -0.04 6.14 -14.96
C LYS A 90 -0.74 5.66 -13.70
N LEU A 91 -0.39 6.23 -12.54
CA LEU A 91 -1.00 5.87 -11.26
C LEU A 91 -2.49 6.22 -11.22
N ASN A 92 -2.86 7.41 -11.69
CA ASN A 92 -4.26 7.85 -11.76
C ASN A 92 -5.07 6.98 -12.72
N TYR A 93 -4.49 6.60 -13.87
CA TYR A 93 -5.13 5.69 -14.80
C TYR A 93 -5.39 4.31 -14.16
N ALA A 94 -4.38 3.72 -13.51
CA ALA A 94 -4.51 2.44 -12.85
C ALA A 94 -5.58 2.47 -11.73
N LYS A 95 -5.60 3.56 -10.94
CA LYS A 95 -6.61 3.76 -9.90
C LYS A 95 -8.02 3.84 -10.50
N SER A 96 -8.21 4.63 -11.56
CA SER A 96 -9.52 4.74 -12.22
C SER A 96 -9.98 3.41 -12.83
N ALA A 97 -9.07 2.63 -13.40
CA ALA A 97 -9.40 1.30 -13.91
C ALA A 97 -9.84 0.37 -12.77
N LEU A 98 -9.12 0.37 -11.65
CA LEU A 98 -9.48 -0.43 -10.47
C LEU A 98 -10.86 -0.02 -9.91
N ASP A 99 -11.10 1.28 -9.74
CA ASP A 99 -12.38 1.79 -9.23
C ASP A 99 -13.56 1.32 -10.10
N LYS A 100 -13.41 1.34 -11.44
CA LYS A 100 -14.43 0.81 -12.36
C LYS A 100 -14.70 -0.67 -12.16
N THR A 101 -13.64 -1.49 -12.07
CA THR A 101 -13.80 -2.94 -11.86
C THR A 101 -14.48 -3.26 -10.53
N VAL A 102 -14.24 -2.45 -9.49
CA VAL A 102 -14.89 -2.60 -8.18
C VAL A 102 -16.38 -2.26 -8.28
N GLU A 103 -16.75 -1.19 -8.97
CA GLU A 103 -18.16 -0.82 -9.15
C GLU A 103 -18.90 -1.84 -10.02
N GLU A 104 -18.30 -2.32 -11.12
CA GLU A 104 -18.88 -3.40 -11.94
C GLU A 104 -19.09 -4.68 -11.13
N ALA A 105 -18.12 -5.07 -10.29
CA ALA A 105 -18.24 -6.24 -9.43
C ALA A 105 -19.35 -6.09 -8.37
N LYS A 106 -19.58 -4.87 -7.85
CA LYS A 106 -20.70 -4.59 -6.93
C LYS A 106 -22.05 -4.69 -7.63
N GLU A 107 -22.15 -4.18 -8.86
CA GLU A 107 -23.37 -4.25 -9.66
C GLU A 107 -23.75 -5.72 -9.96
N ILE A 108 -22.78 -6.51 -10.45
CA ILE A 108 -22.97 -7.94 -10.71
C ILE A 108 -23.43 -8.67 -9.44
N ARG A 109 -22.78 -8.42 -8.30
CA ARG A 109 -23.16 -9.05 -7.01
C ARG A 109 -24.59 -8.71 -6.61
N THR A 110 -25.02 -7.48 -6.82
CA THR A 110 -26.38 -7.03 -6.49
C THR A 110 -27.40 -7.77 -7.35
N ILE A 111 -27.17 -7.81 -8.67
CA ILE A 111 -28.05 -8.54 -9.61
C ILE A 111 -28.17 -10.02 -9.23
N VAL A 112 -27.04 -10.69 -8.97
CA VAL A 112 -27.03 -12.11 -8.59
C VAL A 112 -27.74 -12.36 -7.27
N SER A 113 -27.59 -11.45 -6.30
CA SER A 113 -28.26 -11.56 -5.00
C SER A 113 -29.78 -11.41 -5.15
N ASP A 114 -30.23 -10.40 -5.91
CA ASP A 114 -31.65 -10.16 -6.17
C ASP A 114 -32.29 -11.32 -6.94
N GLU A 115 -31.59 -11.87 -7.94
CA GLU A 115 -32.01 -13.05 -8.70
C GLU A 115 -32.14 -14.28 -7.78
N THR A 116 -31.13 -14.53 -6.93
CA THR A 116 -31.16 -15.65 -5.95
C THR A 116 -32.33 -15.52 -4.99
N ILE A 117 -32.61 -14.31 -4.49
CA ILE A 117 -33.75 -14.04 -3.61
C ILE A 117 -35.08 -14.31 -4.35
N SER A 118 -35.20 -13.92 -5.63
CA SER A 118 -36.40 -14.19 -6.43
C SER A 118 -36.65 -15.68 -6.59
N ILE A 119 -35.63 -16.45 -6.99
CA ILE A 119 -35.72 -17.89 -7.18
C ILE A 119 -36.14 -18.59 -5.89
N LEU A 120 -35.58 -18.20 -4.74
CA LEU A 120 -35.96 -18.77 -3.44
C LEU A 120 -37.42 -18.48 -3.06
N ARG A 121 -37.95 -17.30 -3.42
CA ARG A 121 -39.37 -16.99 -3.20
C ARG A 121 -40.29 -17.83 -4.07
N ASP A 122 -39.95 -17.97 -5.35
CA ASP A 122 -40.78 -18.69 -6.33
C ASP A 122 -40.76 -20.21 -6.08
N GLY A 123 -39.61 -20.76 -5.70
CA GLY A 123 -39.43 -22.17 -5.36
C GLY A 123 -40.17 -22.64 -4.10
N ASN A 124 -40.58 -21.72 -3.22
CA ASN A 124 -41.31 -22.06 -1.99
C ASN A 124 -42.84 -22.20 -2.20
N THR A 125 -43.33 -22.06 -3.44
CA THR A 125 -44.71 -22.43 -3.80
C THR A 125 -44.81 -23.92 -4.12
N VAL A 126 -44.86 -24.77 -3.09
CA VAL A 126 -45.22 -26.18 -3.27
C VAL A 126 -46.74 -26.27 -3.52
N PRO A 127 -47.23 -26.81 -4.66
CA PRO A 127 -48.63 -27.22 -4.74
C PRO A 127 -48.79 -28.42 -3.81
N HIS A 128 -49.59 -28.24 -2.76
CA HIS A 128 -49.95 -29.31 -1.83
C HIS A 128 -50.69 -30.42 -2.60
N VAL A 129 -49.92 -31.37 -3.17
CA VAL A 129 -50.48 -32.60 -3.73
C VAL A 129 -50.98 -33.42 -2.56
N LYS A 130 -52.30 -33.57 -2.46
CA LYS A 130 -52.95 -34.48 -1.53
C LYS A 130 -52.64 -35.90 -1.97
N THR A 131 -51.76 -36.60 -1.26
CA THR A 131 -51.60 -38.06 -1.37
C THR A 131 -52.82 -38.75 -0.74
N PRO A 132 -53.53 -39.65 -1.45
CA PRO A 132 -54.51 -40.50 -0.80
C PRO A 132 -53.80 -41.71 -0.17
N GLU A 133 -54.12 -41.98 1.10
CA GLU A 133 -53.70 -43.17 1.84
C GLU A 133 -54.21 -44.46 1.19
N SER A 134 -53.33 -45.46 1.02
CA SER A 134 -53.73 -46.84 0.72
C SER A 134 -52.93 -47.86 1.55
N LYS A 135 -53.45 -48.09 2.76
CA LYS A 135 -53.62 -49.35 3.52
C LYS A 135 -52.58 -50.50 3.38
N ARG A 136 -52.01 -50.88 4.54
CA ARG A 136 -51.29 -52.13 4.92
C ARG A 136 -52.10 -53.40 4.58
N ALA A 137 -51.52 -54.60 4.39
CA ALA A 137 -50.76 -55.47 5.35
C ALA A 137 -50.30 -56.80 4.65
N PRO A 138 -49.81 -57.87 5.33
CA PRO A 138 -48.72 -58.04 6.32
C PRO A 138 -47.68 -59.15 5.96
N ASP A 139 -46.53 -59.09 6.64
CA ASP A 139 -45.57 -60.11 7.13
C ASP A 139 -45.34 -61.44 6.39
N SER A 140 -44.06 -61.73 6.10
CA SER A 140 -43.53 -63.10 6.20
C SER A 140 -42.01 -63.06 6.43
N ASP A 141 -41.61 -63.41 7.66
CA ASP A 141 -40.22 -63.57 8.10
C ASP A 141 -39.52 -64.73 7.38
N SER A 142 -38.23 -64.54 7.04
CA SER A 142 -37.20 -65.58 7.17
C SER A 142 -35.80 -64.95 7.08
N GLU A 143 -35.02 -65.23 8.13
CA GLU A 143 -33.66 -64.80 8.40
C GLU A 143 -32.65 -65.07 7.27
N SER A 144 -31.69 -64.17 7.08
CA SER A 144 -30.27 -64.57 7.00
C SER A 144 -29.36 -63.35 7.08
N ASN A 145 -28.35 -63.51 7.92
CA ASN A 145 -27.51 -62.46 8.43
C ASN A 145 -26.30 -62.32 7.51
N GLU A 146 -26.31 -61.37 6.58
CA GLU A 146 -25.10 -60.97 5.87
C GLU A 146 -24.82 -59.49 6.09
N LYS A 147 -23.77 -59.23 6.89
CA LYS A 147 -23.18 -57.92 7.16
C LYS A 147 -22.82 -57.21 5.86
N PRO A 148 -23.34 -55.99 5.59
CA PRO A 148 -22.72 -55.10 4.64
C PRO A 148 -21.48 -54.45 5.28
N GLY A 149 -20.39 -54.43 4.51
CA GLY A 149 -19.11 -53.83 4.88
C GLY A 149 -19.22 -52.37 5.32
N LYS A 150 -18.28 -51.99 6.20
CA LYS A 150 -18.13 -50.70 6.85
C LYS A 150 -18.28 -49.51 5.87
N ARG A 151 -19.30 -48.67 6.09
CA ARG A 151 -19.26 -47.25 5.70
C ARG A 151 -18.42 -46.51 6.73
N THR A 152 -17.30 -45.95 6.29
CA THR A 152 -16.54 -44.97 7.08
C THR A 152 -17.32 -43.65 7.16
N LYS A 153 -17.47 -43.15 8.39
CA LYS A 153 -17.91 -41.79 8.81
C LYS A 153 -17.14 -40.72 8.02
N THR A 154 -17.74 -39.68 7.43
CA THR A 154 -18.29 -38.44 8.03
C THR A 154 -17.35 -37.72 9.01
N GLU A 155 -17.15 -36.42 8.72
CA GLU A 155 -16.75 -35.32 9.64
C GLU A 155 -15.26 -35.37 10.06
N ASP A 156 -14.47 -34.29 10.09
CA ASP A 156 -14.74 -32.85 10.16
C ASP A 156 -13.52 -32.06 9.66
N ASP A 157 -13.78 -30.80 9.30
CA ASP A 157 -12.82 -29.73 9.06
C ASP A 157 -11.97 -29.42 10.32
N GLU A 158 -10.67 -29.27 10.16
CA GLU A 158 -9.84 -28.50 11.09
C GLU A 158 -8.76 -27.76 10.28
N TYR A 159 -9.10 -26.56 9.80
CA TYR A 159 -8.11 -25.63 9.28
C TYR A 159 -7.33 -25.06 10.48
N HIS A 160 -6.05 -25.40 10.56
CA HIS A 160 -5.12 -24.72 11.44
C HIS A 160 -4.91 -23.29 10.93
N ASP A 161 -5.57 -22.34 11.59
CA ASP A 161 -5.21 -20.92 11.57
C ASP A 161 -3.97 -20.73 12.46
N ASP A 162 -2.77 -20.78 11.87
CA ASP A 162 -1.58 -20.22 12.50
C ASP A 162 -1.55 -18.70 12.26
N ASP A 163 -2.42 -18.01 13.01
CA ASP A 163 -2.32 -16.58 13.31
C ASP A 163 -1.33 -16.39 14.48
N GLU A 164 -0.03 -16.35 14.19
CA GLU A 164 0.94 -15.76 15.11
C GLU A 164 1.17 -14.29 14.76
N SER A 165 0.32 -13.46 15.36
CA SER A 165 0.61 -12.08 15.71
C SER A 165 1.47 -12.01 16.98
N GLU A 166 2.28 -10.95 17.05
CA GLU A 166 2.93 -10.35 18.24
C GLU A 166 4.35 -10.85 18.63
N ARG A 167 5.40 -10.12 18.19
CA ARG A 167 6.14 -9.24 19.13
C ARG A 167 7.10 -8.27 18.47
N ALA A 168 7.00 -7.02 18.93
CA ALA A 168 7.91 -5.90 18.68
C ALA A 168 9.27 -6.09 19.42
N PRO A 169 10.29 -5.27 19.10
CA PRO A 169 11.69 -5.57 19.34
C PRO A 169 12.17 -5.20 20.75
N ASP A 170 13.02 -6.05 21.32
CA ASP A 170 13.81 -5.70 22.51
C ASP A 170 14.86 -4.64 22.13
N SER A 171 14.70 -3.46 22.72
CA SER A 171 15.68 -2.39 22.74
C SER A 171 16.71 -2.66 23.82
N ASP A 172 17.92 -3.05 23.45
CA ASP A 172 19.10 -2.88 24.30
C ASP A 172 19.95 -1.74 23.76
N SER A 173 19.77 -0.57 24.37
CA SER A 173 20.69 0.56 24.28
C SER A 173 21.58 0.57 25.51
N GLU A 174 22.79 0.03 25.39
CA GLU A 174 23.88 0.37 26.32
C GLU A 174 24.43 1.75 25.95
N SER A 175 24.19 2.74 26.81
CA SER A 175 24.86 4.03 26.78
C SER A 175 25.67 4.19 28.07
N ASN A 176 27.00 4.12 27.95
CA ASN A 176 27.90 4.79 28.88
C ASN A 176 27.66 6.31 28.76
N GLU A 177 27.61 7.05 29.87
CA GLU A 177 28.62 8.06 30.24
C GLU A 177 28.16 8.94 31.42
N LYS A 178 29.16 9.38 32.18
CA LYS A 178 29.16 9.93 33.53
C LYS A 178 28.39 11.26 33.68
N VAL A 179 27.68 11.41 34.79
CA VAL A 179 27.31 12.72 35.35
C VAL A 179 28.21 12.99 36.55
N SER A 180 29.16 13.93 36.39
CA SER A 180 29.79 14.65 37.49
C SER A 180 28.93 15.88 37.79
N ILE A 181 28.49 16.03 39.04
CA ILE A 181 27.83 17.24 39.53
C ILE A 181 28.86 17.98 40.39
N ASN A 182 29.14 19.23 40.02
CA ASN A 182 29.79 20.23 40.86
C ASN A 182 28.81 20.80 41.87
#